data_AF-A0A162S9M1-F1
#
_entry.id   AF-A0A162S9M1-F1
#
_cell.length_a   1.000
_cell.length_b   1.000
_cell.length_c   1.000
_cell.angle_alpha   90.00
_cell.angle_beta   90.00
_cell.angle_gamma   90.00
#
_symmetry.space_group_name_H-M   'P 1'
#
loop_
_entity.id
_entity.type
_entity.pdbx_description
1 polymer ?
#
loop_
_entity_poly.entity_id
_entity_poly.type
_entity_poly.pdbx_seq_one_letter_code
_entity_poly.pdbx_strand_id
1 'polypeptide(L)'
;MGLNVTKKILKSYLLEGSMLPNEQITIKVDQTLGHDLTGIMAAQILESVQAEKVSTETSVFYCDHNVIAASSENTDDHMYLKTSAQRYGVYFSKPGNGICHFLHVQRFGKPGKVMLGADSHTPTSGALGMIAIGSGGLSVAKCMVGEGFKLTTPKVLNIKLTGELQPGVSAKDITLEALRIL
;
A
#
# COMPACT_ATOMS: atom_id res chain seq x y z
N MET A 1 -2.93 -18.92 -24.11
CA MET A 1 -3.64 -17.66 -23.75
C MET A 1 -2.67 -16.75 -23.01
N GLY A 2 -2.60 -15.46 -23.35
CA GLY A 2 -1.68 -14.52 -22.69
C GLY A 2 -2.12 -14.16 -21.26
N LEU A 3 -1.16 -13.84 -20.39
CA LEU A 3 -1.43 -13.33 -19.04
C LEU A 3 -1.81 -11.83 -19.12
N ASN A 4 -2.81 -11.40 -18.34
CA ASN A 4 -3.10 -9.98 -18.13
C ASN A 4 -2.05 -9.32 -17.22
N VAL A 5 -2.08 -7.99 -17.10
CA VAL A 5 -1.09 -7.23 -16.30
C VAL A 5 -1.02 -7.70 -14.85
N THR A 6 -2.17 -7.91 -14.21
CA THR A 6 -2.25 -8.41 -12.82
C THR A 6 -1.52 -9.73 -12.66
N LYS A 7 -1.84 -10.71 -13.52
CA LYS A 7 -1.23 -12.05 -13.47
C LYS A 7 0.26 -12.01 -13.83
N LYS A 8 0.69 -11.12 -14.72
CA LYS A 8 2.11 -10.93 -15.04
C LYS A 8 2.90 -10.42 -13.84
N ILE A 9 2.38 -9.42 -13.14
CA ILE A 9 3.01 -8.87 -11.92
C ILE A 9 3.01 -9.94 -10.83
N LEU A 10 1.86 -10.51 -10.48
CA LEU A 10 1.78 -11.54 -9.42
C LEU A 10 2.74 -12.72 -9.69
N LYS A 11 2.83 -13.20 -10.94
CA LYS A 11 3.77 -14.27 -11.31
C LYS A 11 5.23 -13.90 -11.05
N SER A 12 5.60 -12.64 -11.27
CA SER A 12 6.97 -12.15 -11.11
C SER A 12 7.36 -11.95 -9.64
N TYR A 13 6.37 -11.83 -8.75
CA TYR A 13 6.55 -11.63 -7.31
C TYR A 13 6.16 -12.86 -6.48
N LEU A 14 5.84 -13.98 -7.11
CA LEU A 14 5.44 -15.20 -6.42
C LEU A 14 6.60 -15.78 -5.61
N LEU A 15 6.41 -15.90 -4.30
CA LEU A 15 7.33 -16.58 -3.40
C LEU A 15 6.90 -18.03 -3.18
N GLU A 16 5.59 -18.24 -2.93
CA GLU A 16 5.03 -19.56 -2.61
C GLU A 16 3.63 -19.73 -3.19
N GLY A 17 3.22 -20.98 -3.38
CA GLY A 17 1.90 -21.37 -3.87
C GLY A 17 1.80 -21.43 -5.39
N SER A 18 0.59 -21.67 -5.88
CA SER A 18 0.29 -21.71 -7.31
C SER A 18 -0.85 -20.74 -7.64
N MET A 19 -0.77 -20.07 -8.79
CA MET A 19 -1.78 -19.10 -9.21
C MET A 19 -3.04 -19.76 -9.80
N LEU A 20 -3.43 -20.93 -9.27
CA LEU A 20 -4.69 -21.57 -9.61
C LEU A 20 -5.85 -20.87 -8.87
N PRO A 21 -7.06 -20.85 -9.46
CA PRO A 21 -8.22 -20.24 -8.82
C PRO A 21 -8.47 -20.80 -7.41
N ASN A 22 -8.73 -19.90 -6.45
CA ASN A 22 -8.99 -20.22 -5.04
C ASN A 22 -7.80 -20.76 -4.22
N GLU A 23 -6.60 -20.87 -4.80
CA GLU A 23 -5.41 -21.24 -4.05
C GLU A 23 -4.76 -20.05 -3.36
N GLN A 24 -4.12 -20.29 -2.22
CA GLN A 24 -3.33 -19.29 -1.51
C GLN A 24 -1.94 -19.17 -2.13
N ILE A 25 -1.52 -17.93 -2.31
CA ILE A 25 -0.18 -17.56 -2.77
C ILE A 25 0.45 -16.60 -1.77
N THR A 26 1.77 -16.63 -1.69
CA THR A 26 2.56 -15.63 -0.98
C THR A 26 3.33 -14.82 -2.02
N ILE A 27 3.20 -13.50 -2.00
CA ILE A 27 3.90 -12.60 -2.92
C ILE A 27 4.90 -11.71 -2.17
N LYS A 28 6.03 -11.43 -2.80
CA LYS A 28 6.97 -10.42 -2.33
C LYS A 28 6.35 -9.03 -2.48
N VAL A 29 6.64 -8.16 -1.51
CA VAL A 29 6.22 -6.76 -1.49
C VAL A 29 7.46 -5.87 -1.61
N ASP A 30 7.45 -4.91 -2.53
CA ASP A 30 8.55 -3.96 -2.71
C ASP A 30 8.38 -2.72 -1.84
N GLN A 31 7.13 -2.27 -1.67
CA GLN A 31 6.81 -0.99 -1.06
C GLN A 31 5.79 -1.14 0.06
N THR A 32 5.98 -0.42 1.15
CA THR A 32 5.02 -0.37 2.26
C THR A 32 4.70 1.05 2.69
N LEU A 33 3.47 1.21 3.16
CA LEU A 33 2.93 2.48 3.64
C LEU A 33 2.25 2.26 4.98
N GLY A 34 2.60 3.05 5.98
CA GLY A 34 1.83 3.22 7.21
C GLY A 34 1.48 4.70 7.40
N HIS A 35 0.36 4.98 8.05
CA HIS A 35 0.03 6.34 8.47
C HIS A 35 0.00 6.46 9.99
N ASP A 36 -0.21 7.65 10.53
CA ASP A 36 -0.14 7.97 11.96
C ASP A 36 -1.14 7.22 12.86
N LEU A 37 -2.11 6.49 12.29
CA LEU A 37 -2.99 5.60 13.05
C LEU A 37 -2.52 4.14 13.03
N THR A 38 -2.06 3.65 11.87
CA THR A 38 -1.82 2.22 11.64
C THR A 38 -0.34 1.86 11.53
N GLY A 39 0.51 2.84 11.20
CA GLY A 39 1.97 2.72 11.18
C GLY A 39 2.57 2.52 12.56
N ILE A 40 1.89 2.99 13.62
CA ILE A 40 2.30 2.76 15.02
C ILE A 40 2.41 1.26 15.29
N MET A 41 1.37 0.49 14.92
CA MET A 41 1.35 -0.95 15.06
C MET A 41 2.50 -1.60 14.26
N ALA A 42 2.79 -1.12 13.06
CA ALA A 42 3.87 -1.66 12.26
C ALA A 42 5.24 -1.42 12.91
N ALA A 43 5.48 -0.22 13.43
CA ALA A 43 6.69 0.14 14.17
C ALA A 43 6.86 -0.69 15.46
N GLN A 44 5.78 -0.89 16.22
CA GLN A 44 5.78 -1.75 17.42
C GLN A 44 6.14 -3.19 17.09
N ILE A 45 5.65 -3.71 15.96
CA ILE A 45 6.00 -5.06 15.53
C ILE A 45 7.49 -5.14 15.18
N LEU A 46 8.03 -4.20 14.41
CA LEU A 46 9.48 -4.15 14.11
C LEU A 46 10.32 -4.15 15.40
N GLU A 47 9.90 -3.40 16.41
CA GLU A 47 10.53 -3.36 17.72
C GLU A 47 10.45 -4.70 18.44
N SER A 48 9.26 -5.30 18.51
CA SER A 48 9.03 -6.60 19.18
C SER A 48 9.84 -7.74 18.58
N VAL A 49 10.03 -7.75 17.26
CA VAL A 49 10.86 -8.77 16.58
C VAL A 49 12.33 -8.38 16.55
N GLN A 50 12.70 -7.26 17.17
CA GLN A 50 14.06 -6.71 17.20
C GLN A 50 14.66 -6.59 15.79
N ALA A 51 13.85 -6.12 14.83
CA ALA A 51 14.29 -5.96 13.45
C ALA A 51 15.49 -5.01 13.40
N GLU A 52 16.51 -5.37 12.63
CA GLU A 52 17.66 -4.48 12.41
C GLU A 52 17.26 -3.31 11.49
N LYS A 53 16.51 -3.60 10.43
CA LYS A 53 15.97 -2.67 9.44
C LYS A 53 14.85 -3.33 8.64
N VAL A 54 14.15 -2.55 7.82
CA VAL A 54 13.18 -3.08 6.85
C VAL A 54 13.86 -3.79 5.67
N SER A 55 13.19 -4.82 5.16
CA SER A 55 13.57 -5.65 4.01
C SER A 55 12.95 -5.16 2.68
N THR A 56 11.97 -4.26 2.72
CA THR A 56 11.32 -3.70 1.53
C THR A 56 12.22 -2.65 0.86
N GLU A 57 12.03 -2.44 -0.44
CA GLU A 57 12.79 -1.42 -1.20
C GLU A 57 12.44 0.00 -0.73
N THR A 58 11.18 0.22 -0.30
CA THR A 58 10.72 1.50 0.22
C THR A 58 9.63 1.28 1.25
N SER A 59 9.87 1.71 2.49
CA SER A 59 8.84 1.83 3.52
C SER A 59 8.64 3.31 3.84
N VAL A 60 7.40 3.75 4.06
CA VAL A 60 7.11 5.14 4.46
C VAL A 60 6.07 5.20 5.56
N PHE A 61 6.33 6.02 6.58
CA PHE A 61 5.35 6.44 7.58
C PHE A 61 4.89 7.87 7.31
N TYR A 62 3.58 8.06 7.15
CA TYR A 62 2.95 9.34 6.87
C TYR A 62 2.16 9.87 8.06
N CYS A 63 2.39 11.11 8.46
CA CYS A 63 1.54 11.79 9.43
C CYS A 63 0.54 12.69 8.70
N ASP A 64 -0.58 12.14 8.27
CA ASP A 64 -1.59 12.85 7.47
C ASP A 64 -3.02 12.75 8.02
N HIS A 65 -3.32 11.83 8.96
CA HIS A 65 -4.66 11.70 9.53
C HIS A 65 -4.88 12.59 10.76
N ASN A 66 -3.87 12.79 11.60
CA ASN A 66 -3.94 13.57 12.85
C ASN A 66 -3.06 14.82 12.82
N VAL A 67 -3.16 15.62 11.76
CA VAL A 67 -2.28 16.79 11.54
C VAL A 67 -2.49 17.93 12.54
N ILE A 68 -3.72 18.11 13.03
CA ILE A 68 -4.08 19.24 13.91
C ILE A 68 -3.52 19.08 15.33
N ALA A 69 -2.98 17.91 15.67
CA ALA A 69 -2.41 17.59 16.99
C ALA A 69 -3.31 18.09 18.14
N ALA A 70 -4.60 17.74 18.06
CA ALA A 70 -5.63 18.21 18.99
C ALA A 70 -5.38 17.72 20.43
N SER A 71 -4.53 16.70 20.59
CA SER A 71 -4.07 16.19 21.88
C SER A 71 -2.57 15.86 21.85
N SER A 72 -1.96 15.74 23.03
CA SER A 72 -0.52 15.42 23.16
C SER A 72 -0.18 14.05 22.56
N GLU A 73 -1.10 13.09 22.63
CA GLU A 73 -0.94 11.75 22.09
C GLU A 73 -0.60 11.77 20.60
N ASN A 74 -1.20 12.67 19.82
CA ASN A 74 -0.86 12.78 18.39
C ASN A 74 0.59 13.22 18.18
N THR A 75 1.08 14.12 19.02
CA THR A 75 2.47 14.58 18.94
C THR A 75 3.43 13.45 19.32
N ASP A 76 3.09 12.68 20.35
CA ASP A 76 3.87 11.53 20.81
C ASP A 76 3.90 10.42 19.74
N ASP A 77 2.76 10.11 19.12
CA ASP A 77 2.65 9.15 18.01
C ASP A 77 3.53 9.57 16.81
N HIS A 78 3.47 10.86 16.43
CA HIS A 78 4.29 11.39 15.34
C HIS A 78 5.78 11.33 15.67
N MET A 79 6.15 11.63 16.92
CA MET A 79 7.53 11.51 17.39
C MET A 79 7.99 10.05 17.42
N TYR A 80 7.16 9.13 17.86
CA TYR A 80 7.43 7.69 17.84
C TYR A 80 7.65 7.17 16.42
N LEU A 81 6.81 7.58 15.46
CA LEU A 81 7.00 7.20 14.05
C LEU A 81 8.27 7.79 13.46
N LYS A 82 8.60 9.03 13.81
CA LYS A 82 9.83 9.67 13.35
C LYS A 82 11.08 8.94 13.84
N THR A 83 11.15 8.60 15.12
CA THR A 83 12.29 7.89 15.70
C THR A 83 12.36 6.44 15.24
N SER A 84 11.22 5.76 15.15
CA SER A 84 11.11 4.42 14.56
C SER A 84 11.56 4.41 13.11
N ALA A 85 11.18 5.42 12.34
CA ALA A 85 11.58 5.52 10.94
C ALA A 85 13.09 5.66 10.79
N GLN A 86 13.70 6.51 11.63
CA GLN A 86 15.16 6.65 11.69
C GLN A 86 15.85 5.34 12.12
N ARG A 87 15.28 4.60 13.08
CA ARG A 87 15.85 3.36 13.59
C ARG A 87 15.86 2.24 12.55
N TYR A 88 14.76 2.07 11.81
CA TYR A 88 14.55 0.91 10.93
C TYR A 88 14.77 1.20 9.44
N GLY A 89 15.17 2.43 9.07
CA GLY A 89 15.42 2.81 7.67
C GLY A 89 14.14 3.04 6.86
N VAL A 90 13.11 3.59 7.50
CA VAL A 90 11.83 3.96 6.88
C VAL A 90 11.84 5.46 6.58
N TYR A 91 11.20 5.89 5.49
CA TYR A 91 10.99 7.32 5.24
C TYR A 91 9.92 7.87 6.18
N PHE A 92 10.14 9.06 6.72
CA PHE A 92 9.15 9.76 7.54
C PHE A 92 8.60 10.98 6.78
N SER A 93 7.29 11.01 6.57
CA SER A 93 6.57 12.16 6.01
C SER A 93 5.88 12.92 7.12
N LYS A 94 6.45 14.08 7.47
CA LYS A 94 5.98 14.96 8.55
C LYS A 94 4.53 15.45 8.36
N PRO A 95 3.87 15.89 9.45
CA PRO A 95 2.58 16.56 9.39
C PRO A 95 2.56 17.73 8.39
N GLY A 96 1.47 17.83 7.64
CA GLY A 96 1.26 18.90 6.64
C GLY A 96 2.00 18.70 5.31
N ASN A 97 2.73 17.60 5.12
CA ASN A 97 3.39 17.32 3.83
C ASN A 97 2.39 16.91 2.73
N GLY A 98 1.27 16.29 3.11
CA GLY A 98 0.19 15.86 2.20
C GLY A 98 -0.33 14.45 2.49
N ILE A 99 -1.42 14.08 1.81
CA ILE A 99 -2.08 12.78 1.96
C ILE A 99 -1.19 11.67 1.41
N CYS A 100 -1.08 10.59 2.18
CA CYS A 100 -0.16 9.48 1.96
C CYS A 100 -0.23 8.89 0.54
N HIS A 101 -1.42 8.61 0.01
CA HIS A 101 -1.59 8.02 -1.33
C HIS A 101 -1.09 8.90 -2.46
N PHE A 102 -1.41 10.20 -2.42
CA PHE A 102 -0.96 11.14 -3.44
C PHE A 102 0.55 11.32 -3.40
N LEU A 103 1.11 11.49 -2.19
CA LEU A 103 2.56 11.61 -2.03
C LEU A 103 3.29 10.34 -2.44
N HIS A 104 2.74 9.16 -2.13
CA HIS A 104 3.37 7.89 -2.50
C HIS A 104 3.43 7.73 -4.01
N VAL A 105 2.32 7.98 -4.71
CA VAL A 105 2.25 7.99 -6.18
C VAL A 105 3.26 8.96 -6.77
N GLN A 106 3.38 10.18 -6.22
CA GLN A 106 4.27 11.21 -6.75
C GLN A 106 5.77 10.95 -6.52
N ARG A 107 6.13 10.25 -5.44
CA ARG A 107 7.54 10.15 -4.99
C ARG A 107 8.14 8.75 -5.11
N PHE A 108 7.33 7.71 -4.93
CA PHE A 108 7.82 6.34 -4.78
C PHE A 108 7.16 5.36 -5.74
N GLY A 109 5.96 5.64 -6.23
CA GLY A 109 5.22 4.78 -7.13
C GLY A 109 6.01 4.42 -8.39
N LYS A 110 6.00 3.12 -8.75
CA LYS A 110 6.79 2.60 -9.87
C LYS A 110 6.03 1.47 -10.60
N PRO A 111 5.76 1.60 -11.91
CA PRO A 111 5.03 0.60 -12.66
C PRO A 111 5.57 -0.83 -12.49
N GLY A 112 4.67 -1.80 -12.35
CA GLY A 112 5.01 -3.22 -12.20
C GLY A 112 5.46 -3.65 -10.80
N LYS A 113 5.55 -2.74 -9.82
CA LYS A 113 5.89 -3.05 -8.42
C LYS A 113 4.68 -3.49 -7.60
N VAL A 114 4.95 -4.16 -6.47
CA VAL A 114 3.94 -4.59 -5.49
C VAL A 114 4.05 -3.73 -4.23
N MET A 115 2.91 -3.19 -3.79
CA MET A 115 2.78 -2.35 -2.60
C MET A 115 1.74 -2.90 -1.63
N LEU A 116 2.06 -2.87 -0.34
CA LEU A 116 1.10 -3.13 0.74
C LEU A 116 1.02 -1.92 1.68
N GLY A 117 -0.16 -1.35 1.84
CA GLY A 117 -0.36 -0.17 2.68
C GLY A 117 -1.33 -0.46 3.82
N ALA A 118 -1.08 0.11 4.99
CA ALA A 118 -1.91 0.00 6.17
C ALA A 118 -3.13 0.94 6.09
N ASP A 119 -3.71 1.10 4.90
CA ASP A 119 -4.82 1.99 4.59
C ASP A 119 -5.66 1.39 3.44
N SER A 120 -6.99 1.58 3.48
CA SER A 120 -7.93 1.01 2.52
C SER A 120 -7.83 1.59 1.10
N HIS A 121 -7.32 2.81 0.94
CA HIS A 121 -7.17 3.49 -0.34
C HIS A 121 -5.79 3.29 -0.99
N THR A 122 -4.95 2.42 -0.42
CA THR A 122 -3.70 1.96 -1.06
C THR A 122 -3.85 1.57 -2.54
N PRO A 123 -4.99 0.99 -3.02
CA PRO A 123 -5.21 0.75 -4.45
C PRO A 123 -5.05 1.96 -5.38
N THR A 124 -5.02 3.20 -4.87
CA THR A 124 -4.72 4.41 -5.66
C THR A 124 -3.41 4.29 -6.44
N SER A 125 -2.37 3.66 -5.88
CA SER A 125 -1.09 3.43 -6.59
C SER A 125 -1.22 2.50 -7.81
N GLY A 126 -2.32 1.75 -7.91
CA GLY A 126 -2.67 0.96 -9.09
C GLY A 126 -2.84 1.80 -10.37
N ALA A 127 -3.11 3.10 -10.25
CA ALA A 127 -3.14 4.03 -11.39
C ALA A 127 -1.80 4.10 -12.15
N LEU A 128 -0.68 3.74 -11.51
CA LEU A 128 0.65 3.64 -12.13
C LEU A 128 0.96 2.26 -12.71
N GLY A 129 0.00 1.33 -12.77
CA GLY A 129 0.24 -0.05 -13.20
C GLY A 129 0.95 -0.90 -12.15
N MET A 130 0.72 -0.60 -10.87
CA MET A 130 1.20 -1.39 -9.73
C MET A 130 0.14 -2.39 -9.26
N ILE A 131 0.55 -3.39 -8.49
CA ILE A 131 -0.36 -4.12 -7.59
C ILE A 131 -0.25 -3.49 -6.21
N ALA A 132 -1.26 -2.72 -5.83
CA ALA A 132 -1.29 -2.00 -4.56
C ALA A 132 -2.51 -2.44 -3.74
N ILE A 133 -2.26 -2.96 -2.54
CA ILE A 133 -3.28 -3.62 -1.72
C ILE A 133 -3.32 -2.97 -0.33
N GLY A 134 -4.52 -2.66 0.15
CA GLY A 134 -4.74 -2.25 1.54
C GLY A 134 -4.78 -3.47 2.47
N SER A 135 -4.11 -3.39 3.62
CA SER A 135 -4.15 -4.44 4.65
C SER A 135 -3.99 -3.85 6.06
N GLY A 136 -3.99 -4.69 7.08
CA GLY A 136 -3.73 -4.26 8.46
C GLY A 136 -2.24 -4.01 8.73
N GLY A 137 -1.97 -3.24 9.79
CA GLY A 137 -0.59 -2.92 10.21
C GLY A 137 0.28 -4.16 10.44
N LEU A 138 -0.29 -5.26 10.94
CA LEU A 138 0.42 -6.54 11.11
C LEU A 138 0.89 -7.14 9.77
N SER A 139 0.03 -7.19 8.76
CA SER A 139 0.40 -7.70 7.43
C SER A 139 1.49 -6.85 6.79
N VAL A 140 1.38 -5.53 6.96
CA VAL A 140 2.40 -4.57 6.49
C VAL A 140 3.72 -4.80 7.21
N ALA A 141 3.73 -4.95 8.53
CA ALA A 141 4.93 -5.22 9.30
C ALA A 141 5.62 -6.52 8.89
N LYS A 142 4.85 -7.59 8.67
CA LYS A 142 5.37 -8.87 8.12
C LYS A 142 6.06 -8.68 6.78
N CYS A 143 5.48 -7.88 5.89
CA CYS A 143 6.11 -7.53 4.62
C CYS A 143 7.37 -6.68 4.82
N MET A 144 7.34 -5.74 5.77
CA MET A 144 8.50 -4.91 6.13
C MET A 144 9.68 -5.74 6.63
N VAL A 145 9.46 -6.90 7.26
CA VAL A 145 10.55 -7.81 7.67
C VAL A 145 10.88 -8.88 6.62
N GLY A 146 10.10 -8.96 5.54
CA GLY A 146 10.40 -9.81 4.38
C GLY A 146 9.62 -11.12 4.28
N GLU A 147 8.62 -11.35 5.14
CA GLU A 147 7.77 -12.56 5.09
C GLU A 147 6.85 -12.63 3.86
N GLY A 148 6.68 -11.49 3.16
CA GLY A 148 5.76 -11.38 2.03
C GLY A 148 4.29 -11.27 2.46
N PHE A 149 3.41 -11.17 1.46
CA PHE A 149 1.98 -11.01 1.66
C PHE A 149 1.23 -12.24 1.16
N LYS A 150 0.48 -12.86 2.07
CA LYS A 150 -0.33 -14.04 1.77
C LYS A 150 -1.74 -13.62 1.36
N LEU A 151 -2.19 -14.09 0.19
CA LEU A 151 -3.51 -13.81 -0.36
C LEU A 151 -4.05 -15.00 -1.15
N THR A 152 -5.37 -15.08 -1.28
CA THR A 152 -5.99 -15.99 -2.25
C THR A 152 -5.79 -15.42 -3.65
N THR A 153 -5.44 -16.27 -4.62
CA THR A 153 -5.26 -15.90 -6.02
C THR A 153 -6.46 -15.10 -6.52
N PRO A 154 -6.29 -13.82 -6.89
CA PRO A 154 -7.40 -12.94 -7.17
C PRO A 154 -8.04 -13.26 -8.53
N LYS A 155 -9.38 -13.15 -8.58
CA LYS A 155 -10.09 -13.00 -9.85
C LYS A 155 -9.83 -11.60 -10.40
N VAL A 156 -9.85 -11.48 -11.73
CA VAL A 156 -9.64 -10.19 -12.41
C VAL A 156 -10.90 -9.84 -13.18
N LEU A 157 -11.58 -8.78 -12.77
CA LEU A 157 -12.65 -8.15 -13.53
C LEU A 157 -12.05 -7.14 -14.50
N ASN A 158 -12.36 -7.27 -15.78
CA ASN A 158 -11.91 -6.33 -16.81
C ASN A 158 -13.03 -5.34 -17.14
N ILE A 159 -12.89 -4.09 -16.68
CA ILE A 159 -13.79 -3.00 -17.04
C ILE A 159 -13.21 -2.30 -18.28
N LYS A 160 -13.82 -2.51 -19.44
CA LYS A 160 -13.38 -1.91 -20.70
C LYS A 160 -14.08 -0.58 -20.92
N LEU A 161 -13.34 0.52 -20.77
CA LEU A 161 -13.81 1.86 -21.11
C LEU A 161 -13.68 2.10 -22.63
N THR A 162 -14.72 2.68 -23.24
CA THR A 162 -14.77 2.99 -24.67
C THR A 162 -15.34 4.39 -24.87
N GLY A 163 -14.99 5.05 -25.98
CA GLY A 163 -15.44 6.41 -26.27
C GLY A 163 -14.62 7.49 -25.53
N GLU A 164 -15.20 8.67 -25.37
CA GLU A 164 -14.57 9.85 -24.78
C GLU A 164 -15.49 10.48 -23.72
N LEU A 165 -14.87 11.10 -22.71
CA LEU A 165 -15.60 11.83 -21.66
C LEU A 165 -16.35 13.03 -22.25
N GLN A 166 -17.64 13.15 -21.91
CA GLN A 166 -18.45 14.31 -22.29
C GLN A 166 -18.11 15.52 -21.40
N PRO A 167 -18.37 16.76 -21.85
CA PRO A 167 -18.18 17.96 -21.02
C PRO A 167 -18.90 17.83 -19.66
N GLY A 168 -18.16 18.10 -18.58
CA GLY A 168 -18.68 17.98 -17.21
C GLY A 168 -18.58 16.59 -16.59
N VAL A 169 -18.17 15.55 -17.35
CA VAL A 169 -17.92 14.20 -16.84
C VAL A 169 -16.43 14.01 -16.53
N SER A 170 -16.12 13.40 -15.39
CA SER A 170 -14.78 13.19 -14.88
C SER A 170 -14.47 11.71 -14.59
N ALA A 171 -13.22 11.42 -14.25
CA ALA A 171 -12.82 10.08 -13.80
C ALA A 171 -13.60 9.62 -12.54
N LYS A 172 -14.03 10.56 -11.68
CA LYS A 172 -14.84 10.23 -10.52
C LYS A 172 -16.19 9.65 -10.92
N ASP A 173 -16.82 10.20 -11.96
CA ASP A 173 -18.11 9.75 -12.45
C ASP A 173 -18.02 8.33 -13.02
N ILE A 174 -16.92 8.00 -13.71
CA ILE A 174 -16.66 6.63 -14.18
C ILE A 174 -16.60 5.65 -13.00
N THR A 175 -15.83 5.96 -11.96
CA THR A 175 -15.70 5.06 -10.80
C THR A 175 -17.03 4.92 -10.06
N LEU A 176 -17.80 6.01 -9.89
CA LEU A 176 -19.12 5.95 -9.28
C LEU A 176 -20.09 5.09 -10.09
N GLU A 177 -20.08 5.20 -11.42
CA GLU A 177 -20.91 4.38 -12.28
C GLU A 177 -20.51 2.90 -12.24
N ALA A 178 -19.21 2.59 -12.18
CA ALA A 178 -18.74 1.23 -11.97
C ALA A 178 -19.24 0.64 -10.64
N LEU A 179 -19.23 1.42 -9.56
CA LEU A 179 -19.77 1.01 -8.25
C LEU A 179 -21.29 0.82 -8.27
N ARG A 180 -22.02 1.53 -9.14
CA ARG A 180 -23.48 1.37 -9.30
C ARG A 180 -23.85 0.09 -10.03
N ILE A 181 -23.00 -0.38 -10.94
CA ILE A 181 -23.25 -1.56 -11.79
C ILE A 181 -22.87 -2.87 -11.09
N LEU A 182 -21.83 -2.85 -10.26
CA LEU A 182 -21.26 -4.02 -9.59
C LEU A 182 -21.95 -4.34 -8.26
#